data_AF-A0A2E8RQ10-F1
#
_entry.id   AF-A0A2E8RQ10-F1
#
_cell.length_a   1.000
_cell.length_b   1.000
_cell.length_c   1.000
_cell.angle_alpha   90.00
_cell.angle_beta   90.00
_cell.angle_gamma   90.00
#
_symmetry.space_group_name_H-M   'P 1'
#
loop_
_entity.id
_entity.type
_entity.pdbx_description
1 polymer ?
#
loop_
_entity_poly.entity_id
_entity_poly.type
_entity_poly.pdbx_seq_one_letter_code
_entity_poly.pdbx_strand_id
1 'polypeptide(L)'
;MKINHNLSVSYLKPKIERLFELSGQKILDIEKNWDPSDGTPVFTSNGTYTTRGWTEWTQGFQFGSAIIQYDVTGEEKFLEIGQQQTIDKMATHVSHIGVHDHGFNNISTYGNLRRLIFENRIDDEGWQRHFCELALKTSAAVQASRWTNIKNGLGFIYSFNGPHSLFSDTIRSLRILAVGHQLGHVLMGEGDQEISLMSRLIQHAKTTALYNVYYGEGRDTYDLRGRVVHESIFNTNDGNYRCPSTQQGYSPFSTWTRGLAWIITGYAEQLEFFATLQDTDLHKSDIDQFDSIDTIVEWMTRSALATADFYLDNSAADGVPYWDTGAPGLSQMSDNYLDQRSDPYNPWEPVDSSAAAITAQGLVRLGCYLKSKDQSNHLATKYFQAGLTIADTLFSVPYLSESNNHQGLILHSVYHRPNGWDYISAGQSVPSGESSMWGDYHARELGLLLWRLIENKPYPTFF
;
A
#
# COMPACT_ATOMS: atom_id res chain seq x y z
N MET A 1 17.94 -8.20 6.61
CA MET A 1 17.30 -9.48 6.21
C MET A 1 18.25 -10.41 5.43
N LYS A 2 18.01 -11.73 5.46
CA LYS A 2 18.78 -12.76 4.72
C LYS A 2 17.96 -13.27 3.54
N ILE A 3 18.27 -12.76 2.33
CA ILE A 3 17.53 -13.11 1.10
C ILE A 3 17.82 -14.57 0.71
N ASN A 4 16.77 -15.35 0.48
CA ASN A 4 16.89 -16.69 -0.07
C ASN A 4 16.92 -16.63 -1.61
N HIS A 5 18.12 -16.65 -2.18
CA HIS A 5 18.31 -16.59 -3.64
C HIS A 5 17.90 -17.86 -4.40
N ASN A 6 17.55 -18.94 -3.70
CA ASN A 6 17.19 -20.22 -4.30
C ASN A 6 15.67 -20.42 -4.44
N LEU A 7 14.85 -19.45 -4.00
CA LEU A 7 13.40 -19.54 -4.16
C LEU A 7 13.02 -19.36 -5.63
N SER A 8 12.27 -20.31 -6.17
CA SER A 8 11.51 -20.12 -7.40
C SER A 8 10.09 -19.70 -7.04
N VAL A 9 9.43 -18.95 -7.92
CA VAL A 9 8.04 -18.56 -7.69
C VAL A 9 7.13 -19.79 -7.53
N SER A 10 7.39 -20.86 -8.29
CA SER A 10 6.64 -22.12 -8.23
C SER A 10 6.77 -22.85 -6.89
N TYR A 11 7.86 -22.63 -6.14
CA TYR A 11 8.01 -23.18 -4.79
C TYR A 11 6.93 -22.69 -3.83
N LEU A 12 6.42 -21.47 -4.03
CA LEU A 12 5.39 -20.87 -3.19
C LEU A 12 3.97 -21.37 -3.52
N LYS A 13 3.78 -22.12 -4.61
CA LYS A 13 2.44 -22.54 -5.07
C LYS A 13 1.60 -23.21 -3.96
N PRO A 14 2.10 -24.22 -3.22
CA PRO A 14 1.31 -24.86 -2.16
C PRO A 14 0.95 -23.90 -1.01
N LYS A 15 1.84 -22.94 -0.69
CA LYS A 15 1.59 -21.92 0.33
C LYS A 15 0.53 -20.91 -0.11
N ILE A 16 0.54 -20.54 -1.39
CA ILE A 16 -0.47 -19.66 -1.99
C ILE A 16 -1.83 -20.36 -2.04
N GLU A 17 -1.89 -21.64 -2.44
CA GLU A 17 -3.12 -22.42 -2.40
C GLU A 17 -3.71 -22.48 -0.98
N ARG A 18 -2.86 -22.72 0.02
CA ARG A 18 -3.26 -22.71 1.44
C ARG A 18 -3.73 -21.32 1.91
N LEU A 19 -3.05 -20.25 1.49
CA LEU A 19 -3.47 -18.87 1.77
C LEU A 19 -4.89 -18.62 1.27
N PHE A 20 -5.20 -18.99 0.03
CA PHE A 20 -6.52 -18.74 -0.57
C PHE A 20 -7.61 -19.66 -0.03
N GLU A 21 -7.29 -20.87 0.41
CA GLU A 21 -8.21 -21.74 1.16
C GLU A 21 -8.64 -21.06 2.48
N LEU A 22 -7.67 -20.61 3.28
CA LEU A 22 -7.94 -19.93 4.56
C LEU A 22 -8.62 -18.58 4.36
N SER A 23 -8.17 -17.82 3.37
CA SER A 23 -8.74 -16.52 2.98
C SER A 23 -10.24 -16.60 2.71
N GLY A 24 -10.67 -17.61 1.95
CA GLY A 24 -12.09 -17.81 1.65
C GLY A 24 -12.92 -18.05 2.91
N GLN A 25 -12.40 -18.83 3.87
CA GLN A 25 -13.06 -19.06 5.16
C GLN A 25 -13.17 -17.77 5.97
N LYS A 26 -12.11 -16.95 6.00
CA LYS A 26 -12.09 -15.66 6.72
C LYS A 26 -13.11 -14.68 6.16
N ILE A 27 -13.18 -14.55 4.84
CA ILE A 27 -14.14 -13.65 4.16
C ILE A 27 -15.58 -14.04 4.50
N LEU A 28 -15.90 -15.35 4.46
CA LEU A 28 -17.25 -15.83 4.78
C LEU A 28 -17.61 -15.68 6.26
N ASP A 29 -16.65 -15.82 7.17
CA ASP A 29 -16.86 -15.55 8.59
C ASP A 29 -17.22 -14.08 8.83
N ILE A 30 -16.43 -13.15 8.27
CA ILE A 30 -16.69 -11.71 8.39
C ILE A 30 -18.04 -11.35 7.78
N GLU A 31 -18.34 -11.82 6.55
CA GLU A 31 -19.63 -11.52 5.90
C GLU A 31 -20.83 -12.01 6.72
N LYS A 32 -20.68 -13.14 7.41
CA LYS A 32 -21.76 -13.71 8.23
C LYS A 32 -21.95 -12.97 9.56
N ASN A 33 -20.85 -12.54 10.18
CA ASN A 33 -20.84 -12.14 11.59
C ASN A 33 -20.60 -10.64 11.83
N TRP A 34 -20.17 -9.89 10.82
CA TRP A 34 -19.94 -8.45 10.94
C TRP A 34 -21.26 -7.68 10.88
N ASP A 35 -21.49 -6.77 11.84
CA ASP A 35 -22.60 -5.82 11.79
C ASP A 35 -22.13 -4.54 11.08
N PRO A 36 -22.67 -4.21 9.88
CA PRO A 36 -22.28 -2.98 9.18
C PRO A 36 -22.57 -1.68 9.96
N SER A 37 -23.42 -1.72 10.99
CA SER A 37 -23.70 -0.56 11.84
C SER A 37 -22.56 -0.23 12.81
N ASP A 38 -21.63 -1.15 13.04
CA ASP A 38 -20.43 -0.92 13.86
C ASP A 38 -19.37 -0.06 13.15
N GLY A 39 -19.51 0.12 11.83
CA GLY A 39 -18.57 0.82 10.94
C GLY A 39 -17.67 -0.14 10.16
N THR A 40 -16.58 0.38 9.60
CA THR A 40 -15.61 -0.44 8.86
C THR A 40 -14.74 -1.30 9.79
N PRO A 41 -14.57 -2.61 9.52
CA PRO A 41 -13.61 -3.45 10.23
C PRO A 41 -12.15 -3.05 9.93
N VAL A 42 -11.35 -2.79 10.96
CA VAL A 42 -9.99 -2.22 10.82
C VAL A 42 -8.91 -3.23 11.16
N PHE A 43 -8.95 -3.77 12.38
CA PHE A 43 -8.00 -4.75 12.89
C PHE A 43 -8.70 -5.73 13.82
N THR A 44 -8.08 -6.88 14.12
CA THR A 44 -8.66 -7.86 15.04
C THR A 44 -8.27 -7.58 16.49
N SER A 45 -9.18 -7.86 17.42
CA SER A 45 -8.93 -7.83 18.86
C SER A 45 -9.46 -9.13 19.44
N ASN A 46 -8.56 -9.94 20.01
CA ASN A 46 -8.85 -11.30 20.44
C ASN A 46 -9.45 -12.14 19.30
N GLY A 47 -8.90 -11.99 18.09
CA GLY A 47 -9.27 -12.76 16.91
C GLY A 47 -10.53 -12.34 16.16
N THR A 48 -11.28 -11.35 16.64
CA THR A 48 -12.45 -10.80 15.95
C THR A 48 -12.14 -9.40 15.44
N TYR A 49 -12.53 -9.08 14.21
CA TYR A 49 -12.41 -7.71 13.70
C TYR A 49 -13.14 -6.72 14.62
N THR A 50 -12.63 -5.50 14.69
CA THR A 50 -13.20 -4.39 15.45
C THR A 50 -13.05 -3.11 14.63
N THR A 51 -13.90 -2.14 14.93
CA THR A 51 -13.78 -0.79 14.38
C THR A 51 -12.88 0.06 15.25
N ARG A 52 -12.06 0.87 14.60
CA ARG A 52 -11.24 1.91 15.24
C ARG A 52 -10.61 2.75 14.14
N GLY A 53 -11.05 3.97 13.96
CA GLY A 53 -10.49 4.81 12.92
C GLY A 53 -10.75 6.26 13.18
N TRP A 54 -9.90 7.09 12.60
CA TRP A 54 -10.21 8.50 12.37
C TRP A 54 -11.06 8.66 11.10
N THR A 55 -11.05 7.65 10.23
CA THR A 55 -11.66 7.61 8.90
C THR A 55 -12.10 6.18 8.55
N GLU A 56 -13.00 6.05 7.56
CA GLU A 56 -13.45 4.77 6.99
C GLU A 56 -12.51 4.33 5.82
N TRP A 57 -11.20 4.28 6.05
CA TRP A 57 -10.21 4.09 4.97
C TRP A 57 -9.99 2.62 4.55
N THR A 58 -10.54 1.66 5.30
CA THR A 58 -10.27 0.22 5.10
C THR A 58 -11.42 -0.55 4.46
N GLN A 59 -12.55 0.09 4.16
CA GLN A 59 -13.77 -0.58 3.69
C GLN A 59 -13.58 -1.22 2.32
N GLY A 60 -12.84 -0.54 1.44
CA GLY A 60 -12.49 -1.09 0.13
C GLY A 60 -11.58 -2.32 0.20
N PHE A 61 -10.81 -2.50 1.28
CA PHE A 61 -10.02 -3.71 1.48
C PHE A 61 -10.89 -4.91 1.86
N GLN A 62 -11.94 -4.70 2.66
CA GLN A 62 -12.89 -5.77 3.00
C GLN A 62 -13.54 -6.33 1.72
N PHE A 63 -14.17 -5.46 0.92
CA PHE A 63 -14.89 -5.91 -0.28
C PHE A 63 -13.95 -6.27 -1.42
N GLY A 64 -12.83 -5.55 -1.55
CA GLY A 64 -11.76 -5.89 -2.49
C GLY A 64 -11.14 -7.26 -2.25
N SER A 65 -11.10 -7.72 -0.99
CA SER A 65 -10.61 -9.06 -0.66
C SER A 65 -11.47 -10.16 -1.29
N ALA A 66 -12.79 -10.00 -1.34
CA ALA A 66 -13.69 -10.94 -2.00
C ALA A 66 -13.46 -10.97 -3.52
N ILE A 67 -13.21 -9.80 -4.14
CA ILE A 67 -12.90 -9.72 -5.57
C ILE A 67 -11.58 -10.43 -5.89
N ILE A 68 -10.53 -10.24 -5.07
CA ILE A 68 -9.25 -10.95 -5.24
C ILE A 68 -9.39 -12.45 -5.01
N GLN A 69 -10.22 -12.86 -4.04
CA GLN A 69 -10.51 -14.28 -3.79
C GLN A 69 -11.07 -14.94 -5.05
N TYR A 70 -12.10 -14.34 -5.66
CA TYR A 70 -12.62 -14.79 -6.96
C TYR A 70 -11.54 -14.78 -8.05
N ASP A 71 -10.63 -13.80 -8.03
CA ASP A 71 -9.58 -13.68 -9.01
C ASP A 71 -8.65 -14.90 -9.06
N VAL A 72 -8.37 -15.48 -7.90
CA VAL A 72 -7.55 -16.67 -7.80
C VAL A 72 -8.36 -17.96 -7.95
N THR A 73 -9.50 -18.07 -7.26
CA THR A 73 -10.19 -19.37 -7.13
C THR A 73 -11.29 -19.60 -8.17
N GLY A 74 -11.85 -18.56 -8.76
CA GLY A 74 -13.01 -18.65 -9.66
C GLY A 74 -14.33 -19.03 -8.95
N GLU A 75 -14.38 -18.96 -7.62
CA GLU A 75 -15.61 -19.24 -6.87
C GLU A 75 -16.58 -18.05 -6.91
N GLU A 76 -17.65 -18.17 -7.69
CA GLU A 76 -18.64 -17.11 -8.00
C GLU A 76 -19.22 -16.39 -6.78
N LYS A 77 -19.45 -17.10 -5.66
CA LYS A 77 -19.97 -16.49 -4.42
C LYS A 77 -19.14 -15.30 -3.93
N PHE A 78 -17.82 -15.29 -4.17
CA PHE A 78 -16.96 -14.18 -3.76
C PHE A 78 -17.04 -12.99 -4.72
N LEU A 79 -17.31 -13.25 -6.01
CA LEU A 79 -17.63 -12.20 -6.96
C LEU A 79 -18.94 -11.52 -6.57
N GLU A 80 -19.98 -12.30 -6.26
CA GLU A 80 -21.28 -11.79 -5.82
C GLU A 80 -21.14 -10.89 -4.57
N ILE A 81 -20.41 -11.33 -3.54
CA ILE A 81 -20.12 -10.53 -2.35
C ILE A 81 -19.41 -9.22 -2.74
N GLY A 82 -18.33 -9.31 -3.52
CA GLY A 82 -17.54 -8.15 -3.92
C GLY A 82 -18.33 -7.13 -4.73
N GLN A 83 -19.18 -7.59 -5.66
CA GLN A 83 -20.02 -6.75 -6.50
C GLN A 83 -21.14 -6.10 -5.68
N GLN A 84 -21.91 -6.87 -4.93
CA GLN A 84 -23.06 -6.37 -4.17
C GLN A 84 -22.62 -5.35 -3.13
N GLN A 85 -21.58 -5.64 -2.36
CA GLN A 85 -21.09 -4.71 -1.34
C GLN A 85 -20.48 -3.44 -1.96
N THR A 86 -19.82 -3.54 -3.12
CA THR A 86 -19.34 -2.36 -3.85
C THR A 86 -20.50 -1.45 -4.27
N ILE A 87 -21.60 -2.03 -4.76
CA ILE A 87 -22.80 -1.28 -5.16
C ILE A 87 -23.47 -0.62 -3.95
N ASP A 88 -23.67 -1.39 -2.88
CA ASP A 88 -24.50 -0.96 -1.75
C ASP A 88 -23.78 0.01 -0.79
N LYS A 89 -22.46 -0.10 -0.67
CA LYS A 89 -21.72 0.52 0.44
C LYS A 89 -20.63 1.50 0.03
N MET A 90 -20.10 1.42 -1.20
CA MET A 90 -18.91 2.20 -1.55
C MET A 90 -19.20 3.61 -2.09
N ALA A 91 -20.45 3.95 -2.38
CA ALA A 91 -20.80 5.27 -2.94
C ALA A 91 -20.33 6.46 -2.08
N THR A 92 -20.38 6.36 -0.75
CA THR A 92 -19.89 7.41 0.17
C THR A 92 -18.38 7.61 0.10
N HIS A 93 -17.62 6.59 -0.30
CA HIS A 93 -16.17 6.62 -0.42
C HIS A 93 -15.70 7.23 -1.76
N VAL A 94 -16.59 7.29 -2.76
CA VAL A 94 -16.33 7.94 -4.06
C VAL A 94 -16.31 9.46 -3.90
N SER A 95 -17.22 10.01 -3.10
CA SER A 95 -17.40 11.46 -2.90
C SER A 95 -16.86 11.97 -1.57
N HIS A 96 -16.02 11.20 -0.87
CA HIS A 96 -15.52 11.54 0.45
C HIS A 96 -14.48 12.68 0.44
N ILE A 97 -14.91 13.93 0.54
CA ILE A 97 -14.02 15.11 0.48
C ILE A 97 -13.05 15.25 1.67
N GLY A 98 -13.24 14.50 2.76
CA GLY A 98 -12.46 14.64 4.00
C GLY A 98 -11.16 13.83 4.09
N VAL A 99 -10.87 12.93 3.14
CA VAL A 99 -9.72 12.00 3.23
C VAL A 99 -8.97 11.88 1.92
N HIS A 100 -7.75 11.34 1.98
CA HIS A 100 -6.87 11.14 0.83
C HIS A 100 -6.79 9.66 0.40
N ASP A 101 -7.61 8.80 1.02
CA ASP A 101 -7.58 7.34 0.88
C ASP A 101 -8.42 6.80 -0.29
N HIS A 102 -8.71 7.63 -1.31
CA HIS A 102 -9.60 7.20 -2.39
C HIS A 102 -9.02 6.05 -3.20
N GLY A 103 -7.71 6.02 -3.44
CA GLY A 103 -7.06 4.90 -4.10
C GLY A 103 -7.03 3.63 -3.26
N PHE A 104 -7.06 3.70 -1.93
CA PHE A 104 -7.22 2.50 -1.10
C PHE A 104 -8.63 1.93 -1.19
N ASN A 105 -9.65 2.80 -1.14
CA ASN A 105 -11.03 2.33 -1.17
C ASN A 105 -11.51 1.94 -2.57
N ASN A 106 -11.30 2.80 -3.56
CA ASN A 106 -12.00 2.72 -4.84
C ASN A 106 -11.25 1.93 -5.91
N ILE A 107 -9.91 1.87 -5.86
CA ILE A 107 -9.15 0.96 -6.74
C ILE A 107 -9.32 -0.48 -6.28
N SER A 108 -9.32 -0.71 -4.96
CA SER A 108 -9.49 -2.05 -4.39
C SER A 108 -10.84 -2.69 -4.73
N THR A 109 -11.87 -1.89 -5.00
CA THR A 109 -13.22 -2.32 -5.38
C THR A 109 -13.50 -2.09 -6.86
N TYR A 110 -13.94 -0.88 -7.25
CA TYR A 110 -14.29 -0.52 -8.62
C TYR A 110 -13.14 -0.76 -9.61
N GLY A 111 -11.90 -0.47 -9.21
CA GLY A 111 -10.71 -0.72 -10.03
C GLY A 111 -10.51 -2.21 -10.32
N ASN A 112 -10.60 -3.07 -9.31
CA ASN A 112 -10.50 -4.51 -9.49
C ASN A 112 -11.66 -5.10 -10.31
N LEU A 113 -12.90 -4.68 -10.08
CA LEU A 113 -14.04 -5.09 -10.91
C LEU A 113 -13.82 -4.70 -12.38
N ARG A 114 -13.41 -3.45 -12.62
CA ARG A 114 -13.07 -2.96 -13.97
C ARG A 114 -11.98 -3.82 -14.60
N ARG A 115 -10.89 -4.11 -13.89
CA ARG A 115 -9.80 -4.96 -14.39
C ARG A 115 -10.32 -6.35 -14.78
N LEU A 116 -11.15 -6.98 -13.96
CA LEU A 116 -11.73 -8.28 -14.26
C LEU A 116 -12.58 -8.28 -15.54
N ILE A 117 -13.32 -7.20 -15.81
CA ILE A 117 -14.06 -7.01 -17.06
C ILE A 117 -13.09 -6.97 -18.26
N PHE A 118 -12.04 -6.13 -18.18
CA PHE A 118 -11.06 -6.01 -19.29
C PHE A 118 -10.21 -7.27 -19.50
N GLU A 119 -9.99 -8.07 -18.46
CA GLU A 119 -9.36 -9.39 -18.55
C GLU A 119 -10.32 -10.49 -19.07
N ASN A 120 -11.59 -10.16 -19.38
CA ASN A 120 -12.64 -11.11 -19.75
C ASN A 120 -12.84 -12.23 -18.71
N ARG A 121 -12.69 -11.90 -17.42
CA ARG A 121 -12.93 -12.82 -16.31
C ARG A 121 -14.34 -12.77 -15.77
N ILE A 122 -15.04 -11.65 -16.00
CA ILE A 122 -16.46 -11.48 -15.71
C ILE A 122 -17.13 -10.87 -16.93
N ASP A 123 -18.42 -11.15 -17.12
CA ASP A 123 -19.16 -10.69 -18.29
C ASP A 123 -19.32 -9.15 -18.29
N ASP A 124 -19.04 -8.51 -19.44
CA ASP A 124 -19.31 -7.08 -19.63
C ASP A 124 -20.77 -6.87 -20.04
N GLU A 125 -21.66 -6.67 -19.07
CA GLU A 125 -23.04 -6.22 -19.32
C GLU A 125 -23.12 -4.73 -19.71
N GLY A 126 -21.99 -4.04 -19.84
CA GLY A 126 -21.86 -2.62 -20.20
C GLY A 126 -22.14 -1.66 -19.05
N TRP A 127 -23.24 -1.87 -18.30
CA TRP A 127 -23.62 -0.98 -17.19
C TRP A 127 -22.58 -1.01 -16.06
N GLN A 128 -22.08 -2.20 -15.71
CA GLN A 128 -21.13 -2.35 -14.60
C GLN A 128 -19.79 -1.69 -14.90
N ARG A 129 -19.31 -1.80 -16.15
CA ARG A 129 -18.11 -1.09 -16.62
C ARG A 129 -18.29 0.42 -16.50
N HIS A 130 -19.38 0.97 -17.03
CA HIS A 130 -19.65 2.41 -16.96
C HIS A 130 -19.87 2.91 -15.52
N PHE A 131 -20.48 2.10 -14.66
CA PHE A 131 -20.62 2.37 -13.24
C PHE A 131 -19.26 2.48 -12.54
N CYS A 132 -18.38 1.51 -12.75
CA CYS A 132 -17.03 1.54 -12.19
C CYS A 132 -16.23 2.73 -12.73
N GLU A 133 -16.29 3.00 -14.03
CA GLU A 133 -15.57 4.12 -14.64
C GLU A 133 -16.05 5.48 -14.11
N LEU A 134 -17.36 5.68 -13.95
CA LEU A 134 -17.89 6.91 -13.35
C LEU A 134 -17.40 7.09 -11.91
N ALA A 135 -17.47 6.03 -11.09
CA ALA A 135 -16.99 6.07 -9.72
C ALA A 135 -15.49 6.41 -9.66
N LEU A 136 -14.66 5.78 -10.49
CA LEU A 136 -13.22 6.03 -10.56
C LEU A 136 -12.89 7.45 -11.00
N LYS A 137 -13.59 7.98 -12.03
CA LYS A 137 -13.45 9.37 -12.49
C LYS A 137 -13.77 10.35 -11.37
N THR A 138 -14.96 10.24 -10.77
CA THR A 138 -15.39 11.14 -9.70
C THR A 138 -14.43 11.08 -8.51
N SER A 139 -14.04 9.88 -8.10
CA SER A 139 -13.12 9.67 -6.99
C SER A 139 -11.74 10.29 -7.24
N ALA A 140 -11.23 10.18 -8.47
CA ALA A 140 -9.98 10.81 -8.88
C ALA A 140 -10.03 12.34 -8.77
N ALA A 141 -11.11 12.96 -9.26
CA ALA A 141 -11.30 14.40 -9.15
C ALA A 141 -11.44 14.86 -7.69
N VAL A 142 -12.19 14.13 -6.87
CA VAL A 142 -12.35 14.46 -5.44
C VAL A 142 -11.01 14.38 -4.72
N GLN A 143 -10.22 13.33 -4.88
CA GLN A 143 -8.89 13.26 -4.28
C GLN A 143 -7.97 14.39 -4.78
N ALA A 144 -7.98 14.67 -6.09
CA ALA A 144 -7.17 15.74 -6.68
C ALA A 144 -7.57 17.16 -6.22
N SER A 145 -8.82 17.34 -5.75
CA SER A 145 -9.32 18.61 -5.22
C SER A 145 -8.70 18.97 -3.87
N ARG A 146 -8.22 17.97 -3.12
CA ARG A 146 -7.60 18.16 -1.79
C ARG A 146 -6.17 18.65 -1.91
N TRP A 147 -5.95 19.82 -2.50
CA TRP A 147 -4.62 20.28 -2.88
C TRP A 147 -4.04 21.37 -1.98
N THR A 148 -2.74 21.29 -1.69
CA THR A 148 -1.94 22.38 -1.12
C THR A 148 -0.77 22.72 -2.02
N ASN A 149 -0.65 23.99 -2.40
CA ASN A 149 0.51 24.52 -3.13
C ASN A 149 1.67 24.78 -2.17
N ILE A 150 2.90 24.57 -2.65
CA ILE A 150 4.12 24.89 -1.89
C ILE A 150 5.04 25.83 -2.67
N LYS A 151 5.98 26.46 -1.95
CA LYS A 151 6.74 27.63 -2.43
C LYS A 151 7.51 27.41 -3.74
N ASN A 152 7.92 26.19 -4.05
CA ASN A 152 8.72 25.85 -5.23
C ASN A 152 7.88 25.52 -6.48
N GLY A 153 6.59 25.86 -6.49
CA GLY A 153 5.70 25.59 -7.63
C GLY A 153 5.25 24.12 -7.73
N LEU A 154 5.53 23.31 -6.72
CA LEU A 154 4.91 21.99 -6.54
C LEU A 154 3.66 22.12 -5.65
N GLY A 155 3.08 20.98 -5.33
CA GLY A 155 2.09 20.84 -4.28
C GLY A 155 1.83 19.38 -3.98
N PHE A 156 0.87 19.15 -3.09
CA PHE A 156 0.51 17.81 -2.68
C PHE A 156 -0.97 17.70 -2.33
N ILE A 157 -1.51 16.49 -2.51
CA ILE A 157 -2.77 16.06 -1.89
C ILE A 157 -2.59 15.99 -0.38
N TYR A 158 -3.32 16.80 0.39
CA TYR A 158 -3.16 16.88 1.84
C TYR A 158 -3.97 15.81 2.59
N SER A 159 -3.41 15.33 3.69
CA SER A 159 -3.97 14.23 4.48
C SER A 159 -5.23 14.65 5.26
N PHE A 160 -5.89 13.70 5.94
CA PHE A 160 -7.02 14.01 6.81
C PHE A 160 -6.65 14.96 7.97
N ASN A 161 -5.35 15.09 8.30
CA ASN A 161 -4.86 15.98 9.35
C ASN A 161 -4.98 17.46 8.96
N GLY A 162 -5.09 17.75 7.67
CA GLY A 162 -5.41 19.07 7.13
C GLY A 162 -4.40 19.58 6.10
N PRO A 163 -4.61 20.81 5.57
CA PRO A 163 -3.85 21.33 4.43
C PRO A 163 -2.33 21.44 4.64
N HIS A 164 -1.86 21.45 5.89
CA HIS A 164 -0.44 21.52 6.22
C HIS A 164 0.29 20.17 6.07
N SER A 165 -0.43 19.07 5.89
CA SER A 165 0.06 17.72 6.18
C SER A 165 0.19 16.84 4.92
N LEU A 166 1.42 16.39 4.66
CA LEU A 166 1.75 15.41 3.62
C LEU A 166 2.10 14.06 4.23
N PHE A 167 1.25 13.06 4.04
CA PHE A 167 1.49 11.70 4.52
C PHE A 167 2.18 10.82 3.46
N SER A 168 2.99 9.88 3.92
CA SER A 168 3.74 8.94 3.07
C SER A 168 2.84 7.94 2.32
N ASP A 169 1.68 7.58 2.87
CA ASP A 169 0.74 6.61 2.30
C ASP A 169 0.02 7.10 1.05
N THR A 170 -0.10 8.43 0.88
CA THR A 170 -0.84 9.05 -0.23
C THR A 170 -0.25 8.66 -1.59
N ILE A 171 1.04 8.29 -1.63
CA ILE A 171 1.71 7.73 -2.82
C ILE A 171 1.00 6.47 -3.37
N ARG A 172 0.47 5.59 -2.51
CA ARG A 172 -0.33 4.41 -2.93
C ARG A 172 -1.70 4.82 -3.42
N SER A 173 -2.25 5.88 -2.85
CA SER A 173 -3.56 6.39 -3.22
C SER A 173 -3.54 7.10 -4.58
N LEU A 174 -2.37 7.52 -5.09
CA LEU A 174 -2.23 8.16 -6.41
C LEU A 174 -2.70 7.31 -7.60
N ARG A 175 -2.82 5.99 -7.42
CA ARG A 175 -3.41 5.08 -8.42
C ARG A 175 -4.74 5.57 -8.96
N ILE A 176 -5.57 6.20 -8.11
CA ILE A 176 -6.86 6.74 -8.53
C ILE A 176 -6.73 7.91 -9.52
N LEU A 177 -5.72 8.77 -9.37
CA LEU A 177 -5.45 9.86 -10.31
C LEU A 177 -4.95 9.32 -11.66
N ALA A 178 -4.07 8.31 -11.64
CA ALA A 178 -3.58 7.66 -12.86
C ALA A 178 -4.73 7.03 -13.66
N VAL A 179 -5.60 6.26 -13.00
CA VAL A 179 -6.78 5.65 -13.64
C VAL A 179 -7.75 6.72 -14.12
N GLY A 180 -8.04 7.75 -13.31
CA GLY A 180 -8.90 8.86 -13.72
C GLY A 180 -8.39 9.57 -14.98
N HIS A 181 -7.07 9.80 -15.06
CA HIS A 181 -6.42 10.37 -16.24
C HIS A 181 -6.57 9.47 -17.48
N GLN A 182 -6.28 8.17 -17.37
CA GLN A 182 -6.45 7.22 -18.49
C GLN A 182 -7.89 7.13 -18.99
N LEU A 183 -8.85 7.35 -18.11
CA LEU A 183 -10.27 7.42 -18.47
C LEU A 183 -10.67 8.77 -19.11
N GLY A 184 -9.71 9.65 -19.38
CA GLY A 184 -9.90 10.97 -19.99
C GLY A 184 -10.55 11.98 -19.06
N HIS A 185 -10.43 11.82 -17.74
CA HIS A 185 -11.05 12.73 -16.76
C HIS A 185 -10.09 13.83 -16.30
N VAL A 186 -10.69 14.93 -15.87
CA VAL A 186 -10.02 16.09 -15.30
C VAL A 186 -10.81 16.56 -14.09
N LEU A 187 -10.16 17.24 -13.15
CA LEU A 187 -10.87 17.98 -12.11
C LEU A 187 -11.32 19.33 -12.69
N MET A 188 -12.61 19.64 -12.63
CA MET A 188 -13.13 20.96 -12.96
C MET A 188 -13.12 21.85 -11.71
N GLY A 189 -12.34 22.93 -11.76
CA GLY A 189 -12.23 23.96 -10.73
C GLY A 189 -13.13 25.17 -10.97
N GLU A 190 -12.89 26.24 -10.21
CA GLU A 190 -13.63 27.50 -10.34
C GLU A 190 -13.47 28.11 -11.74
N GLY A 191 -14.56 28.70 -12.26
CA GLY A 191 -14.56 29.30 -13.59
C GLY A 191 -14.32 28.30 -14.73
N ASP A 192 -14.74 27.04 -14.55
CA ASP A 192 -14.55 25.93 -15.48
C ASP A 192 -13.06 25.64 -15.79
N GLN A 193 -12.16 25.98 -14.86
CA GLN A 193 -10.75 25.68 -15.02
C GLN A 193 -10.51 24.17 -14.96
N GLU A 194 -10.02 23.60 -16.04
CA GLU A 194 -9.53 22.22 -16.06
C GLU A 194 -8.23 22.08 -15.25
N ILE A 195 -8.19 21.10 -14.35
CA ILE A 195 -7.03 20.74 -13.54
C ILE A 195 -6.64 19.30 -13.89
N SER A 196 -5.41 19.15 -14.39
CA SER A 196 -4.84 17.87 -14.81
C SER A 196 -4.62 16.93 -13.62
N LEU A 197 -5.20 15.73 -13.70
CA LEU A 197 -4.98 14.66 -12.73
C LEU A 197 -3.53 14.12 -12.82
N MET A 198 -2.95 14.08 -14.02
CA MET A 198 -1.56 13.67 -14.24
C MET A 198 -0.58 14.65 -13.58
N SER A 199 -0.80 15.96 -13.74
CA SER A 199 0.05 16.98 -13.13
C SER A 199 -0.01 16.92 -11.60
N ARG A 200 -1.22 16.70 -11.04
CA ARG A 200 -1.42 16.49 -9.60
C ARG A 200 -0.68 15.25 -9.09
N LEU A 201 -0.71 14.16 -9.85
CA LEU A 201 0.00 12.93 -9.54
C LEU A 201 1.51 13.16 -9.51
N ILE A 202 2.09 13.71 -10.57
CA ILE A 202 3.53 13.94 -10.69
C ILE A 202 4.03 14.88 -9.60
N GLN A 203 3.34 16.00 -9.38
CA GLN A 203 3.73 16.98 -8.37
C GLN A 203 3.63 16.43 -6.94
N HIS A 204 2.58 15.67 -6.62
CA HIS A 204 2.50 15.01 -5.30
C HIS A 204 3.63 13.98 -5.16
N ALA A 205 3.82 13.10 -6.14
CA ALA A 205 4.88 12.09 -6.10
C ALA A 205 6.28 12.71 -5.98
N LYS A 206 6.54 13.84 -6.64
CA LYS A 206 7.79 14.58 -6.49
C LYS A 206 7.94 15.18 -5.10
N THR A 207 6.87 15.77 -4.56
CA THR A 207 6.88 16.35 -3.21
C THR A 207 7.15 15.28 -2.16
N THR A 208 6.51 14.12 -2.26
CA THR A 208 6.78 12.95 -1.40
C THR A 208 8.23 12.50 -1.50
N ALA A 209 8.80 12.43 -2.71
CA ALA A 209 10.21 12.06 -2.91
C ALA A 209 11.16 13.08 -2.25
N LEU A 210 10.81 14.37 -2.27
CA LEU A 210 11.63 15.45 -1.76
C LEU A 210 11.55 15.64 -0.24
N TYR A 211 10.42 15.31 0.39
CA TYR A 211 10.19 15.65 1.80
C TYR A 211 9.92 14.43 2.69
N ASN A 212 9.38 13.33 2.15
CA ASN A 212 9.18 12.10 2.93
C ASN A 212 10.38 11.14 2.87
N VAL A 213 11.08 11.08 1.73
CA VAL A 213 12.23 10.18 1.52
C VAL A 213 13.53 10.90 1.79
N TYR A 214 14.44 10.25 2.53
CA TYR A 214 15.79 10.72 2.81
C TYR A 214 16.81 9.98 1.94
N TYR A 215 17.92 10.64 1.59
CA TYR A 215 18.87 10.12 0.60
C TYR A 215 20.30 9.98 1.11
N GLY A 216 20.61 10.46 2.32
CA GLY A 216 21.97 10.44 2.86
C GLY A 216 22.90 11.43 2.15
N GLU A 217 22.36 12.56 1.70
CA GLU A 217 23.07 13.57 0.90
C GLU A 217 23.28 14.88 1.67
N GLY A 218 23.13 14.83 2.99
CA GLY A 218 23.38 15.97 3.88
C GLY A 218 22.21 16.94 3.97
N ARG A 219 20.96 16.45 3.83
CA ARG A 219 19.76 17.25 4.11
C ARG A 219 19.82 17.84 5.53
N ASP A 220 20.16 17.01 6.51
CA ASP A 220 20.33 17.35 7.92
C ASP A 220 21.15 16.25 8.65
N THR A 221 21.39 16.41 9.95
CA THR A 221 22.18 15.47 10.78
C THR A 221 21.57 14.05 10.88
N TYR A 222 20.27 13.90 10.60
CA TYR A 222 19.54 12.62 10.64
C TYR A 222 19.26 12.07 9.24
N ASP A 223 19.94 12.59 8.21
CA ASP A 223 19.76 12.16 6.82
C ASP A 223 20.40 10.80 6.55
N LEU A 224 19.57 9.76 6.63
CA LEU A 224 19.92 8.38 6.34
C LEU A 224 19.21 7.92 5.08
N ARG A 225 19.97 7.39 4.11
CA ARG A 225 19.42 6.98 2.81
C ARG A 225 18.30 5.94 2.98
N GLY A 226 17.15 6.22 2.35
CA GLY A 226 15.98 5.36 2.33
C GLY A 226 15.11 5.43 3.59
N ARG A 227 15.53 6.19 4.60
CA ARG A 227 14.67 6.53 5.74
C ARG A 227 13.44 7.28 5.23
N VAL A 228 12.27 6.91 5.76
CA VAL A 228 11.00 7.55 5.42
C VAL A 228 10.40 8.20 6.66
N VAL A 229 9.94 9.45 6.51
CA VAL A 229 9.08 10.10 7.51
C VAL A 229 7.62 9.86 7.17
N HIS A 230 6.85 9.55 8.21
CA HIS A 230 5.42 9.29 8.09
C HIS A 230 4.67 10.53 7.58
N GLU A 231 4.94 11.68 8.18
CA GLU A 231 4.28 12.95 7.86
C GLU A 231 5.31 14.06 7.66
N SER A 232 5.05 14.94 6.70
CA SER A 232 5.81 16.17 6.43
C SER A 232 4.90 17.38 6.60
N ILE A 233 5.34 18.36 7.40
CA ILE A 233 4.54 19.54 7.77
C ILE A 233 4.98 20.77 6.97
N PHE A 234 4.02 21.48 6.39
CA PHE A 234 4.20 22.72 5.65
C PHE A 234 3.40 23.85 6.27
N ASN A 235 3.93 25.08 6.25
CA ASN A 235 3.13 26.25 6.60
C ASN A 235 2.26 26.65 5.41
N THR A 236 0.95 26.67 5.62
CA THR A 236 -0.05 26.94 4.58
C THR A 236 -0.11 28.41 4.16
N ASN A 237 0.45 29.33 4.94
CA ASN A 237 0.49 30.75 4.60
C ASN A 237 1.56 31.08 3.57
N ASP A 238 2.69 30.36 3.59
CA ASP A 238 3.86 30.66 2.75
C ASP A 238 4.42 29.47 1.96
N GLY A 239 3.84 28.28 2.13
CA GLY A 239 4.22 27.06 1.44
C GLY A 239 5.60 26.50 1.83
N ASN A 240 6.22 26.98 2.92
CA ASN A 240 7.53 26.48 3.35
C ASN A 240 7.40 25.21 4.18
N TYR A 241 8.28 24.24 3.91
CA TYR A 241 8.49 23.06 4.76
C TYR A 241 8.92 23.48 6.17
N ARG A 242 8.44 22.76 7.19
CA ARG A 242 8.73 23.04 8.60
C ARG A 242 9.48 21.93 9.27
N CYS A 243 8.94 20.72 9.27
CA CYS A 243 9.56 19.59 9.96
C CYS A 243 8.98 18.25 9.52
N PRO A 244 9.70 17.15 9.79
CA PRO A 244 9.10 15.83 9.81
C PRO A 244 8.18 15.69 11.03
N SER A 245 7.17 14.84 10.91
CA SER A 245 6.18 14.51 11.93
C SER A 245 5.80 13.04 11.81
N THR A 246 5.00 12.56 12.77
CA THR A 246 4.39 11.23 12.72
C THR A 246 3.13 11.19 13.58
N GLN A 247 2.13 10.43 13.14
CA GLN A 247 0.97 10.05 13.96
C GLN A 247 1.13 8.64 14.54
N GLN A 248 1.59 7.68 13.73
CA GLN A 248 1.61 6.25 14.08
C GLN A 248 2.99 5.69 14.41
N GLY A 249 4.06 6.37 14.01
CA GLY A 249 5.45 5.98 14.31
C GLY A 249 5.89 6.41 15.70
N TYR A 250 7.02 5.87 16.16
CA TYR A 250 7.59 6.21 17.46
C TYR A 250 8.08 7.66 17.50
N SER A 251 8.79 8.10 16.47
CA SER A 251 9.42 9.43 16.42
C SER A 251 9.42 9.99 15.01
N PRO A 252 9.32 11.32 14.83
CA PRO A 252 9.56 11.98 13.55
C PRO A 252 10.98 11.75 12.99
N PHE A 253 11.90 11.24 13.81
CA PHE A 253 13.29 10.92 13.45
C PHE A 253 13.57 9.42 13.30
N SER A 254 12.60 8.55 13.58
CA SER A 254 12.66 7.12 13.26
C SER A 254 11.93 6.81 11.96
N THR A 255 11.81 5.53 11.58
CA THR A 255 10.98 5.11 10.44
C THR A 255 9.95 4.10 10.88
N TRP A 256 8.71 4.53 10.84
CA TRP A 256 7.55 3.65 10.94
C TRP A 256 7.48 2.75 9.70
N THR A 257 7.55 1.44 9.90
CA THR A 257 7.90 0.52 8.80
C THR A 257 6.77 0.33 7.80
N ARG A 258 5.50 0.54 8.20
CA ARG A 258 4.39 0.60 7.23
C ARG A 258 4.40 1.86 6.38
N GLY A 259 4.82 3.01 6.91
CA GLY A 259 5.00 4.23 6.12
C GLY A 259 6.08 4.06 5.05
N LEU A 260 7.18 3.38 5.40
CA LEU A 260 8.20 2.94 4.45
C LEU A 260 7.64 2.00 3.38
N ALA A 261 6.88 0.98 3.80
CA ALA A 261 6.27 0.02 2.89
C ALA A 261 5.36 0.68 1.84
N TRP A 262 4.60 1.71 2.23
CA TRP A 262 3.78 2.48 1.30
C TRP A 262 4.59 3.19 0.22
N ILE A 263 5.73 3.77 0.58
CA ILE A 263 6.62 4.42 -0.38
C ILE A 263 7.20 3.41 -1.36
N ILE A 264 7.70 2.27 -0.88
CA ILE A 264 8.29 1.21 -1.72
C ILE A 264 7.26 0.76 -2.77
N THR A 265 6.08 0.34 -2.32
CA THR A 265 5.07 -0.22 -3.22
C THR A 265 4.43 0.85 -4.08
N GLY A 266 4.23 2.07 -3.57
CA GLY A 266 3.65 3.16 -4.32
C GLY A 266 4.53 3.58 -5.48
N TYR A 267 5.82 3.79 -5.27
CA TYR A 267 6.71 4.10 -6.39
C TYR A 267 6.88 2.91 -7.34
N ALA A 268 6.90 1.66 -6.86
CA ALA A 268 6.94 0.51 -7.74
C ALA A 268 5.73 0.45 -8.68
N GLU A 269 4.51 0.67 -8.16
CA GLU A 269 3.29 0.75 -8.96
C GLU A 269 3.30 1.97 -9.91
N GLN A 270 3.73 3.15 -9.45
CA GLN A 270 3.85 4.31 -10.34
C GLN A 270 4.85 4.04 -11.47
N LEU A 271 6.01 3.43 -11.20
CA LEU A 271 6.99 3.09 -12.23
C LEU A 271 6.41 2.15 -13.29
N GLU A 272 5.61 1.16 -12.90
CA GLU A 272 4.90 0.29 -13.84
C GLU A 272 3.94 1.09 -14.74
N PHE A 273 3.21 2.05 -14.18
CA PHE A 273 2.31 2.92 -14.93
C PHE A 273 3.05 3.89 -15.86
N PHE A 274 4.08 4.59 -15.38
CA PHE A 274 4.85 5.53 -16.20
C PHE A 274 5.61 4.83 -17.32
N ALA A 275 5.93 3.54 -17.19
CA ALA A 275 6.51 2.76 -18.28
C ALA A 275 5.57 2.54 -19.47
N THR A 276 4.26 2.78 -19.33
CA THR A 276 3.30 2.68 -20.43
C THR A 276 3.05 4.01 -21.14
N LEU A 277 3.67 5.09 -20.67
CA LEU A 277 3.45 6.45 -21.15
C LEU A 277 4.59 6.94 -22.05
N GLN A 278 4.30 7.97 -22.83
CA GLN A 278 5.24 8.73 -23.66
C GLN A 278 5.13 10.23 -23.34
N ASP A 279 6.15 11.03 -23.67
CA ASP A 279 6.13 12.47 -23.37
C ASP A 279 4.88 13.21 -23.91
N THR A 280 4.25 12.68 -24.96
CA THR A 280 2.99 13.20 -25.51
C THR A 280 1.77 13.02 -24.60
N ASP A 281 1.85 12.13 -23.61
CA ASP A 281 0.81 11.91 -22.60
C ASP A 281 0.90 12.94 -21.45
N LEU A 282 2.00 13.69 -21.38
CA LEU A 282 2.20 14.73 -20.38
C LEU A 282 1.58 16.06 -20.82
N HIS A 283 1.03 16.80 -19.85
CA HIS A 283 0.62 18.17 -20.12
C HIS A 283 1.85 19.04 -20.36
N LYS A 284 1.74 20.07 -21.20
CA LYS A 284 2.87 20.97 -21.51
C LYS A 284 3.54 21.54 -20.26
N SER A 285 2.75 21.91 -19.24
CA SER A 285 3.28 22.41 -17.97
C SER A 285 4.12 21.37 -17.22
N ASP A 286 3.82 20.08 -17.38
CA ASP A 286 4.59 19.00 -16.75
C ASP A 286 5.94 18.83 -17.46
N ILE A 287 5.96 18.91 -18.80
CA ILE A 287 7.21 18.95 -19.58
C ILE A 287 8.04 20.18 -19.20
N ASP A 288 7.44 21.36 -19.14
CA ASP A 288 8.14 22.60 -18.77
C ASP A 288 8.73 22.52 -17.33
N GLN A 289 8.10 21.76 -16.43
CA GLN A 289 8.52 21.62 -15.02
C GLN A 289 9.48 20.44 -14.77
N PHE A 290 9.32 19.33 -15.48
CA PHE A 290 10.01 18.05 -15.22
C PHE A 290 10.81 17.52 -16.41
N ASP A 291 10.87 18.26 -17.51
CA ASP A 291 11.59 17.95 -18.76
C ASP A 291 10.98 16.78 -19.55
N SER A 292 10.94 15.57 -18.99
CA SER A 292 10.49 14.36 -19.69
C SER A 292 9.97 13.27 -18.75
N ILE A 293 9.30 12.26 -19.31
CA ILE A 293 8.96 11.04 -18.57
C ILE A 293 10.19 10.34 -18.03
N ASP A 294 11.31 10.33 -18.77
CA ASP A 294 12.54 9.69 -18.31
C ASP A 294 13.08 10.35 -17.03
N THR A 295 13.03 11.69 -16.96
CA THR A 295 13.40 12.42 -15.74
C THR A 295 12.46 12.08 -14.58
N ILE A 296 11.16 11.94 -14.84
CA ILE A 296 10.16 11.52 -13.84
C ILE A 296 10.49 10.12 -13.31
N VAL A 297 10.69 9.18 -14.22
CA VAL A 297 11.03 7.79 -13.93
C VAL A 297 12.36 7.70 -13.17
N GLU A 298 13.35 8.54 -13.46
CA GLU A 298 14.65 8.53 -12.78
C GLU A 298 14.51 8.81 -11.28
N TRP A 299 13.84 9.90 -10.89
CA TRP A 299 13.71 10.23 -9.46
C TRP A 299 12.70 9.33 -8.73
N MET A 300 11.69 8.79 -9.42
CA MET A 300 10.82 7.75 -8.87
C MET A 300 11.62 6.47 -8.60
N THR A 301 12.44 6.04 -9.56
CA THR A 301 13.34 4.89 -9.42
C THR A 301 14.29 5.10 -8.25
N ARG A 302 14.91 6.28 -8.14
CA ARG A 302 15.78 6.64 -7.02
C ARG A 302 15.08 6.50 -5.67
N SER A 303 13.82 6.95 -5.56
CA SER A 303 13.02 6.84 -4.34
C SER A 303 12.71 5.38 -3.99
N ALA A 304 12.30 4.58 -4.97
CA ALA A 304 12.02 3.15 -4.80
C ALA A 304 13.25 2.37 -4.37
N LEU A 305 14.40 2.60 -5.02
CA LEU A 305 15.67 1.92 -4.68
C LEU A 305 16.16 2.30 -3.28
N ALA A 306 16.11 3.60 -2.93
CA ALA A 306 16.55 4.06 -1.62
C ALA A 306 15.76 3.40 -0.50
N THR A 307 14.43 3.43 -0.59
CA THR A 307 13.54 2.86 0.42
C THR A 307 13.59 1.34 0.46
N ALA A 308 13.70 0.67 -0.70
CA ALA A 308 13.87 -0.77 -0.75
C ALA A 308 15.14 -1.21 -0.03
N ASP A 309 16.30 -0.58 -0.30
CA ASP A 309 17.55 -0.92 0.38
C ASP A 309 17.44 -0.72 1.90
N PHE A 310 16.89 0.41 2.34
CA PHE A 310 16.70 0.69 3.77
C PHE A 310 15.82 -0.36 4.45
N TYR A 311 14.73 -0.81 3.81
CA TYR A 311 13.91 -1.90 4.33
C TYR A 311 14.70 -3.18 4.52
N LEU A 312 15.49 -3.59 3.51
CA LEU A 312 16.29 -4.81 3.58
C LEU A 312 17.30 -4.76 4.73
N ASP A 313 17.90 -3.59 4.96
CA ASP A 313 18.89 -3.36 6.01
C ASP A 313 18.27 -3.28 7.42
N ASN A 314 16.99 -2.90 7.54
CA ASN A 314 16.29 -2.69 8.82
C ASN A 314 15.19 -3.72 9.12
N SER A 315 15.21 -4.87 8.44
CA SER A 315 14.27 -5.98 8.68
C SER A 315 15.00 -7.22 9.21
N ALA A 316 14.29 -8.03 10.01
CA ALA A 316 14.80 -9.28 10.54
C ALA A 316 15.23 -10.25 9.43
N ALA A 317 15.91 -11.34 9.77
CA ALA A 317 16.50 -12.26 8.80
C ALA A 317 15.48 -12.85 7.81
N ASP A 318 14.24 -13.04 8.24
CA ASP A 318 13.13 -13.55 7.41
C ASP A 318 12.32 -12.44 6.72
N GLY A 319 12.76 -11.19 6.84
CA GLY A 319 12.22 -10.05 6.09
C GLY A 319 10.97 -9.42 6.69
N VAL A 320 10.53 -9.85 7.88
CA VAL A 320 9.47 -9.17 8.64
C VAL A 320 10.10 -8.07 9.52
N PRO A 321 9.60 -6.83 9.47
CA PRO A 321 10.18 -5.72 10.21
C PRO A 321 9.55 -5.59 11.60
N TYR A 322 10.26 -4.93 12.50
CA TYR A 322 9.64 -4.34 13.70
C TYR A 322 8.78 -3.15 13.30
N TRP A 323 7.78 -2.81 14.10
CA TRP A 323 6.80 -1.78 13.74
C TRP A 323 7.42 -0.38 13.47
N ASP A 324 8.56 -0.08 14.09
CA ASP A 324 9.31 1.15 13.91
C ASP A 324 10.81 0.92 14.16
N THR A 325 11.68 1.48 13.31
CA THR A 325 13.15 1.27 13.39
C THR A 325 13.82 1.96 14.57
N GLY A 326 13.13 2.88 15.25
CA GLY A 326 13.63 3.58 16.43
C GLY A 326 12.87 3.26 17.70
N ALA A 327 12.00 2.24 17.70
CA ALA A 327 11.19 1.90 18.86
C ALA A 327 12.09 1.62 20.10
N PRO A 328 11.74 2.16 21.28
CA PRO A 328 12.66 2.23 22.41
C PRO A 328 13.03 0.86 22.98
N GLY A 329 12.12 -0.11 22.92
CA GLY A 329 12.34 -1.48 23.35
C GLY A 329 13.32 -2.24 22.45
N LEU A 330 13.65 -1.75 21.25
CA LEU A 330 14.71 -2.34 20.43
C LEU A 330 16.07 -2.33 21.15
N SER A 331 16.30 -1.36 22.04
CA SER A 331 17.50 -1.32 22.88
C SER A 331 17.63 -2.48 23.88
N GLN A 332 16.52 -3.19 24.15
CA GLN A 332 16.49 -4.38 25.02
C GLN A 332 16.65 -5.69 24.23
N MET A 333 16.61 -5.62 22.90
CA MET A 333 16.87 -6.75 22.03
C MET A 333 18.36 -7.08 22.02
N SER A 334 18.71 -8.30 21.58
CA SER A 334 20.11 -8.64 21.32
C SER A 334 20.68 -7.75 20.21
N ASP A 335 21.97 -7.39 20.30
CA ASP A 335 22.67 -6.55 19.30
C ASP A 335 22.51 -7.04 17.85
N ASN A 336 22.30 -8.35 17.64
CA ASN A 336 22.14 -8.98 16.33
C ASN A 336 20.69 -9.38 16.02
N TYR A 337 19.67 -8.73 16.62
CA TYR A 337 18.27 -9.11 16.44
C TYR A 337 17.82 -9.11 14.96
N LEU A 338 18.39 -8.24 14.13
CA LEU A 338 18.12 -8.21 12.68
C LEU A 338 18.75 -9.39 11.91
N ASP A 339 19.77 -10.04 12.46
CA ASP A 339 20.41 -11.22 11.88
C ASP A 339 19.67 -12.53 12.22
N GLN A 340 18.67 -12.45 13.09
CA GLN A 340 17.82 -13.55 13.53
C GLN A 340 16.46 -13.49 12.84
N ARG A 341 15.75 -14.62 12.81
CA ARG A 341 14.34 -14.61 12.39
C ARG A 341 13.56 -13.74 13.37
N SER A 342 12.59 -13.02 12.85
CA SER A 342 11.71 -12.21 13.70
C SER A 342 10.96 -13.10 14.69
N ASP A 343 10.82 -12.62 15.92
CA ASP A 343 10.03 -13.27 16.98
C ASP A 343 8.83 -12.39 17.31
N PRO A 344 7.62 -12.71 16.83
CA PRO A 344 6.43 -11.92 17.14
C PRO A 344 6.01 -11.94 18.61
N TYR A 345 6.57 -12.83 19.43
CA TYR A 345 6.21 -13.03 20.85
C TYR A 345 7.32 -12.57 21.80
N ASN A 346 8.34 -11.88 21.30
CA ASN A 346 9.37 -11.28 22.13
C ASN A 346 8.73 -10.26 23.11
N PRO A 347 9.35 -10.01 24.28
CA PRO A 347 8.73 -9.16 25.30
C PRO A 347 8.96 -7.65 25.10
N TRP A 348 9.66 -7.23 24.04
CA TRP A 348 10.23 -5.89 23.92
C TRP A 348 9.53 -5.00 22.90
N GLU A 349 9.43 -5.44 21.64
CA GLU A 349 8.77 -4.67 20.56
C GLU A 349 8.02 -5.57 19.58
N PRO A 350 6.82 -5.19 19.12
CA PRO A 350 6.07 -5.98 18.17
C PRO A 350 6.66 -5.86 16.76
N VAL A 351 6.48 -6.93 15.99
CA VAL A 351 6.67 -6.92 14.53
C VAL A 351 5.46 -6.28 13.85
N ASP A 352 5.60 -5.90 12.58
CA ASP A 352 4.45 -5.52 11.75
C ASP A 352 4.44 -6.30 10.44
N SER A 353 3.70 -7.41 10.43
CA SER A 353 3.54 -8.27 9.25
C SER A 353 2.81 -7.57 8.10
N SER A 354 1.98 -6.57 8.39
CA SER A 354 1.30 -5.79 7.36
C SER A 354 2.29 -4.97 6.52
N ALA A 355 3.29 -4.33 7.17
CA ALA A 355 4.39 -3.68 6.47
C ALA A 355 5.18 -4.66 5.59
N ALA A 356 5.36 -5.90 6.06
CA ALA A 356 6.04 -6.94 5.29
C ALA A 356 5.22 -7.38 4.07
N ALA A 357 3.91 -7.58 4.21
CA ALA A 357 3.02 -7.96 3.10
C ALA A 357 3.02 -6.88 2.00
N ILE A 358 2.88 -5.62 2.40
CA ILE A 358 2.94 -4.46 1.51
C ILE A 358 4.29 -4.40 0.81
N THR A 359 5.39 -4.54 1.55
CA THR A 359 6.74 -4.42 0.99
C THR A 359 7.06 -5.56 0.04
N ALA A 360 6.67 -6.81 0.38
CA ALA A 360 6.86 -7.95 -0.51
C ALA A 360 6.21 -7.72 -1.87
N GLN A 361 4.99 -7.16 -1.90
CA GLN A 361 4.33 -6.74 -3.13
C GLN A 361 5.19 -5.72 -3.89
N GLY A 362 5.65 -4.66 -3.22
CA GLY A 362 6.47 -3.62 -3.84
C GLY A 362 7.80 -4.13 -4.38
N LEU A 363 8.48 -5.02 -3.66
CA LEU A 363 9.76 -5.60 -4.06
C LEU A 363 9.64 -6.54 -5.25
N VAL A 364 8.58 -7.36 -5.32
CA VAL A 364 8.30 -8.19 -6.50
C VAL A 364 8.04 -7.30 -7.71
N ARG A 365 7.17 -6.28 -7.57
CA ARG A 365 6.87 -5.32 -8.63
C ARG A 365 8.12 -4.58 -9.12
N LEU A 366 8.91 -4.02 -8.20
CA LEU A 366 10.16 -3.33 -8.51
C LEU A 366 11.17 -4.25 -9.19
N GLY A 367 11.30 -5.49 -8.73
CA GLY A 367 12.16 -6.50 -9.36
C GLY A 367 11.73 -6.80 -10.80
N CYS A 368 10.43 -7.01 -11.03
CA CYS A 368 9.87 -7.22 -12.37
C CYS A 368 10.08 -6.00 -13.29
N TYR A 369 9.84 -4.79 -12.77
CA TYR A 369 10.05 -3.54 -13.49
C TYR A 369 11.51 -3.37 -13.90
N LEU A 370 12.46 -3.51 -12.98
CA LEU A 370 13.88 -3.35 -13.28
C LEU A 370 14.35 -4.40 -14.30
N LYS A 371 13.86 -5.64 -14.19
CA LYS A 371 14.18 -6.71 -15.14
C LYS A 371 13.65 -6.42 -16.55
N SER A 372 12.50 -5.75 -16.67
CA SER A 372 11.94 -5.39 -17.98
C SER A 372 12.73 -4.27 -18.66
N LYS A 373 13.38 -3.39 -17.89
CA LYS A 373 14.28 -2.34 -18.39
C LYS A 373 15.67 -2.86 -18.72
N ASP A 374 16.23 -3.73 -17.89
CA ASP A 374 17.52 -4.38 -18.11
C ASP A 374 17.53 -5.78 -17.48
N GLN A 375 17.57 -6.81 -18.33
CA GLN A 375 17.57 -8.21 -17.90
C GLN A 375 18.83 -8.59 -17.08
N SER A 376 19.93 -7.84 -17.24
CA SER A 376 21.19 -8.08 -16.53
C SER A 376 21.28 -7.36 -15.18
N ASN A 377 20.26 -6.56 -14.83
CA ASN A 377 20.25 -5.77 -13.61
C ASN A 377 20.19 -6.67 -12.36
N HIS A 378 21.31 -6.74 -11.63
CA HIS A 378 21.41 -7.52 -10.41
C HIS A 378 20.43 -7.08 -9.30
N LEU A 379 20.05 -5.79 -9.27
CA LEU A 379 19.05 -5.29 -8.33
C LEU A 379 17.66 -5.86 -8.61
N ALA A 380 17.33 -6.11 -9.89
CA ALA A 380 16.08 -6.75 -10.26
C ALA A 380 15.94 -8.12 -9.60
N THR A 381 17.01 -8.94 -9.65
CA THR A 381 17.05 -10.26 -8.99
C THR A 381 17.05 -10.11 -7.46
N LYS A 382 17.81 -9.16 -6.90
CA LYS A 382 17.88 -8.89 -5.46
C LYS A 382 16.49 -8.62 -4.87
N TYR A 383 15.75 -7.65 -5.42
CA TYR A 383 14.44 -7.26 -4.88
C TYR A 383 13.38 -8.32 -5.14
N PHE A 384 13.37 -8.94 -6.33
CA PHE A 384 12.44 -10.04 -6.61
C PHE A 384 12.60 -11.19 -5.59
N GLN A 385 13.84 -11.62 -5.33
CA GLN A 385 14.11 -12.68 -4.35
C GLN A 385 13.82 -12.26 -2.90
N ALA A 386 14.05 -10.99 -2.55
CA ALA A 386 13.65 -10.47 -1.25
C ALA A 386 12.13 -10.53 -1.06
N GLY A 387 11.36 -10.14 -2.07
CA GLY A 387 9.89 -10.27 -2.07
C GLY A 387 9.42 -11.72 -1.92
N LEU A 388 10.05 -12.67 -2.63
CA LEU A 388 9.76 -14.10 -2.46
C LEU A 388 10.10 -14.63 -1.06
N THR A 389 11.21 -14.16 -0.47
CA THR A 389 11.62 -14.54 0.89
C THR A 389 10.60 -14.09 1.94
N ILE A 390 10.06 -12.88 1.79
CA ILE A 390 9.02 -12.36 2.69
C ILE A 390 7.71 -13.13 2.49
N ALA A 391 7.30 -13.39 1.23
CA ALA A 391 6.11 -14.17 0.92
C ALA A 391 6.19 -15.60 1.51
N ASP A 392 7.35 -16.25 1.40
CA ASP A 392 7.61 -17.57 1.99
C ASP A 392 7.39 -17.59 3.51
N THR A 393 7.78 -16.50 4.18
CA THR A 393 7.64 -16.32 5.63
C THR A 393 6.20 -16.02 6.03
N LEU A 394 5.54 -15.09 5.36
CA LEU A 394 4.17 -14.67 5.67
C LEU A 394 3.14 -15.76 5.42
N PHE A 395 3.33 -16.58 4.37
CA PHE A 395 2.41 -17.67 4.02
C PHE A 395 2.73 -18.95 4.81
N SER A 396 3.17 -18.80 6.05
CA SER A 396 3.48 -19.88 6.99
C SER A 396 3.22 -19.42 8.41
N VAL A 397 2.95 -20.38 9.31
CA VAL A 397 2.88 -20.09 10.75
C VAL A 397 4.25 -19.57 11.24
N PRO A 398 4.28 -18.60 12.18
CA PRO A 398 3.15 -18.07 12.95
C PRO A 398 2.37 -16.92 12.27
N TYR A 399 2.77 -16.46 11.08
CA TYR A 399 2.14 -15.31 10.42
C TYR A 399 0.82 -15.64 9.74
N LEU A 400 0.72 -16.80 9.09
CA LEU A 400 -0.53 -17.25 8.49
C LEU A 400 -1.46 -17.83 9.56
N SER A 401 -2.65 -17.25 9.70
CA SER A 401 -3.66 -17.71 10.65
C SER A 401 -4.39 -18.96 10.13
N GLU A 402 -4.07 -20.11 10.72
CA GLU A 402 -4.79 -21.37 10.45
C GLU A 402 -5.96 -21.62 11.41
N SER A 403 -6.20 -20.73 12.38
CA SER A 403 -7.22 -20.90 13.42
C SER A 403 -8.61 -20.58 12.89
N ASN A 404 -9.58 -21.48 13.05
CA ASN A 404 -10.99 -21.21 12.73
C ASN A 404 -11.66 -20.20 13.67
N ASN A 405 -11.02 -19.86 14.81
CA ASN A 405 -11.53 -18.90 15.79
C ASN A 405 -10.93 -17.50 15.61
N HIS A 406 -10.25 -17.24 14.49
CA HIS A 406 -9.63 -15.96 14.20
C HIS A 406 -10.08 -15.48 12.81
N GLN A 407 -10.68 -14.29 12.73
CA GLN A 407 -11.22 -13.72 11.49
C GLN A 407 -10.15 -13.16 10.55
N GLY A 408 -9.00 -12.74 11.09
CA GLY A 408 -7.86 -12.28 10.30
C GLY A 408 -7.05 -13.40 9.63
N LEU A 409 -6.39 -13.08 8.52
CA LEU A 409 -5.58 -13.99 7.68
C LEU A 409 -4.09 -13.93 8.01
N ILE A 410 -3.49 -12.73 8.01
CA ILE A 410 -2.09 -12.50 8.36
C ILE A 410 -2.02 -11.84 9.74
N LEU A 411 -1.37 -12.52 10.67
CA LEU A 411 -1.23 -12.15 12.07
C LEU A 411 0.00 -11.28 12.31
N HIS A 412 0.05 -10.68 13.49
CA HIS A 412 1.12 -9.79 13.98
C HIS A 412 1.19 -8.46 13.23
N SER A 413 0.02 -7.90 12.92
CA SER A 413 -0.13 -6.53 12.43
C SER A 413 -0.17 -5.54 13.60
N VAL A 414 0.41 -4.35 13.41
CA VAL A 414 0.36 -3.26 14.41
C VAL A 414 -0.29 -2.05 13.77
N TYR A 415 -1.45 -1.62 14.26
CA TYR A 415 -2.16 -0.45 13.76
C TYR A 415 -1.61 0.88 14.29
N HIS A 416 -1.71 1.14 15.59
CA HIS A 416 -1.41 2.46 16.15
C HIS A 416 -0.78 2.37 17.54
N ARG A 417 0.48 1.95 17.56
CA ARG A 417 1.23 1.69 18.77
C ARG A 417 1.28 2.87 19.75
N PRO A 418 1.51 4.14 19.32
CA PRO A 418 1.54 5.27 20.25
C PRO A 418 0.21 5.56 20.98
N ASN A 419 -0.93 5.24 20.38
CA ASN A 419 -2.25 5.45 20.99
C ASN A 419 -2.72 4.24 21.81
N GLY A 420 -1.94 3.16 21.86
CA GLY A 420 -2.28 1.95 22.59
C GLY A 420 -3.54 1.26 22.08
N TRP A 421 -3.83 1.36 20.78
CA TRP A 421 -5.04 0.74 20.19
C TRP A 421 -4.88 -0.76 19.94
N ASP A 422 -3.65 -1.21 19.76
CA ASP A 422 -3.33 -2.59 19.44
C ASP A 422 -3.58 -3.50 20.64
N TYR A 423 -4.30 -4.59 20.41
CA TYR A 423 -4.61 -5.55 21.45
C TYR A 423 -3.34 -6.26 21.92
N ILE A 424 -3.19 -6.37 23.24
CA ILE A 424 -2.13 -7.12 23.91
C ILE A 424 -2.79 -8.30 24.62
N SER A 425 -2.48 -9.51 24.17
CA SER A 425 -3.05 -10.73 24.74
C SER A 425 -2.53 -10.96 26.17
N ALA A 426 -3.33 -11.69 26.97
CA ALA A 426 -2.99 -11.95 28.36
C ALA A 426 -1.64 -12.68 28.47
N GLY A 427 -0.73 -12.13 29.28
CA GLY A 427 0.62 -12.69 29.47
C GLY A 427 1.67 -12.16 28.49
N GLN A 428 1.28 -11.37 27.48
CA GLN A 428 2.21 -10.66 26.60
C GLN A 428 2.46 -9.23 27.09
N SER A 429 3.62 -8.68 26.74
CA SER A 429 3.97 -7.27 26.99
C SER A 429 3.86 -6.39 25.73
N VAL A 430 3.76 -7.02 24.55
CA VAL A 430 3.62 -6.33 23.26
C VAL A 430 2.49 -6.95 22.43
N PRO A 431 1.89 -6.18 21.50
CA PRO A 431 0.86 -6.66 20.58
C PRO A 431 1.38 -7.81 19.75
N SER A 432 0.59 -8.87 19.68
CA SER A 432 0.91 -10.05 18.91
C SER A 432 -0.38 -10.84 18.66
N GLY A 433 -0.40 -11.61 17.57
CA GLY A 433 -1.50 -12.53 17.27
C GLY A 433 -2.72 -11.89 16.61
N GLU A 434 -2.73 -10.58 16.38
CA GLU A 434 -3.84 -9.90 15.69
C GLU A 434 -3.50 -9.53 14.24
N SER A 435 -4.53 -9.33 13.44
CA SER A 435 -4.48 -9.03 12.01
C SER A 435 -5.05 -7.63 11.72
N SER A 436 -4.88 -7.18 10.49
CA SER A 436 -5.46 -5.93 9.99
C SER A 436 -6.03 -6.10 8.60
N MET A 437 -7.07 -5.32 8.28
CA MET A 437 -7.78 -5.44 7.01
C MET A 437 -6.86 -5.13 5.81
N TRP A 438 -5.96 -4.15 5.95
CA TRP A 438 -4.93 -3.86 4.94
C TRP A 438 -3.85 -4.94 4.85
N GLY A 439 -3.44 -5.53 5.98
CA GLY A 439 -2.45 -6.61 6.00
C GLY A 439 -2.96 -7.84 5.28
N ASP A 440 -4.20 -8.23 5.58
CA ASP A 440 -4.89 -9.32 4.90
C ASP A 440 -5.09 -9.04 3.41
N TYR A 441 -5.54 -7.84 3.04
CA TYR A 441 -5.74 -7.45 1.65
C TYR A 441 -4.44 -7.47 0.84
N HIS A 442 -3.36 -6.88 1.34
CA HIS A 442 -2.09 -6.84 0.62
C HIS A 442 -1.41 -8.21 0.56
N ALA A 443 -1.66 -9.10 1.52
CA ALA A 443 -1.24 -10.49 1.42
C ALA A 443 -2.02 -11.25 0.33
N ARG A 444 -3.32 -10.98 0.16
CA ARG A 444 -4.11 -11.48 -0.97
C ARG A 444 -3.62 -10.91 -2.30
N GLU A 445 -3.33 -9.61 -2.40
CA GLU A 445 -2.75 -9.02 -3.60
C GLU A 445 -1.38 -9.62 -3.94
N LEU A 446 -0.52 -9.84 -2.95
CA LEU A 446 0.76 -10.53 -3.13
C LEU A 446 0.54 -11.97 -3.61
N GLY A 447 -0.38 -12.70 -2.99
CA GLY A 447 -0.76 -14.05 -3.40
C GLY A 447 -1.26 -14.10 -4.85
N LEU A 448 -2.13 -13.17 -5.24
CA LEU A 448 -2.62 -13.02 -6.62
C LEU A 448 -1.47 -12.70 -7.58
N LEU A 449 -0.61 -11.74 -7.25
CA LEU A 449 0.56 -11.36 -8.05
C LEU A 449 1.44 -12.58 -8.35
N LEU A 450 1.79 -13.34 -7.32
CA LEU A 450 2.62 -14.54 -7.44
C LEU A 450 1.88 -15.67 -8.17
N TRP A 451 0.58 -15.85 -7.91
CA TRP A 451 -0.26 -16.81 -8.63
C TRP A 451 -0.27 -16.54 -10.13
N ARG A 452 -0.40 -15.27 -10.54
CA ARG A 452 -0.39 -14.87 -11.95
C ARG A 452 0.97 -15.14 -12.61
N LEU A 453 2.07 -14.93 -11.89
CA LEU A 453 3.41 -15.30 -12.37
C LEU A 453 3.60 -16.81 -12.51
N ILE A 454 3.08 -17.61 -11.56
CA ILE A 454 3.16 -19.09 -11.59
C ILE A 454 2.37 -19.66 -12.77
N GLU A 455 1.13 -19.18 -12.93
CA GLU A 455 0.19 -19.67 -13.95
C GLU A 455 0.41 -19.01 -15.32
N ASN A 456 1.44 -18.16 -15.45
CA ASN A 456 1.74 -17.39 -16.66
C ASN A 456 0.51 -16.64 -17.23
N LYS A 457 -0.28 -16.07 -16.31
CA LYS A 457 -1.48 -15.27 -16.60
C LYS A 457 -1.11 -13.79 -16.69
N PRO A 458 -2.01 -12.92 -17.21
CA PRO A 458 -1.78 -11.48 -17.21
C PRO A 458 -1.37 -10.97 -15.83
N TYR A 459 -0.29 -10.19 -15.81
CA TYR A 459 0.30 -9.61 -14.61
C TYR A 459 -0.63 -8.51 -14.07
N PRO A 460 -1.01 -8.52 -12.77
CA PRO A 460 -2.00 -7.60 -12.26
C PRO A 460 -1.39 -6.20 -12.04
N THR A 461 -1.84 -5.25 -12.85
CA THR A 461 -1.62 -3.80 -12.68
C THR A 461 -2.90 -3.13 -12.19
N PHE A 462 -2.81 -1.90 -11.68
CA PHE A 462 -3.99 -1.14 -11.24
C PHE A 462 -4.70 -0.39 -12.38
N PHE A 463 -4.10 -0.36 -13.59
CA PHE A 463 -4.50 0.46 -14.73
C PHE A 463 -5.03 -0.36 -15.90
#